data_AF-A0A1H6YUQ6-F1
#
_entry.id   AF-A0A1H6YUQ6-F1
#
_cell.length_a   1.000
_cell.length_b   1.000
_cell.length_c   1.000
_cell.angle_alpha   90.00
_cell.angle_beta   90.00
_cell.angle_gamma   90.00
#
_symmetry.space_group_name_H-M   'P 1'
#
loop_
_entity.id
_entity.type
_entity.pdbx_description
1 polymer ?
#
loop_
_entity_poly.entity_id
_entity_poly.type
_entity_poly.pdbx_seq_one_letter_code
_entity_poly.pdbx_strand_id
1 'polypeptide(L)'
;MIARSIATVALAGAAVLAPTAAFAETYPAPEGALTCSVTEVPVSTAFTCTGTSTDGEEAVLQATTSGEDAVIAGTVSSAVEDITSGSVTWDVTAPSEVGTIGFTLVIDGTAVDTATVNVVATSTSGGSGSLSTTGFENAGLAIGAGALLVAGAATVYIAARRRSAQSV
;
A
#
# COMPACT_ATOMS: atom_id res chain seq x y z
N MET A 1 26.14 -55.50 -39.95
CA MET A 1 26.88 -54.38 -39.33
C MET A 1 25.87 -53.27 -39.06
N ILE A 2 25.35 -53.20 -37.82
CA ILE A 2 25.80 -52.24 -36.77
C ILE A 2 25.52 -50.81 -37.25
N ALA A 3 24.30 -50.31 -37.07
CA ALA A 3 23.91 -49.53 -35.90
C ALA A 3 24.81 -48.32 -35.67
N ARG A 4 24.27 -47.10 -35.80
CA ARG A 4 24.64 -45.94 -34.97
C ARG A 4 23.65 -44.80 -35.12
N SER A 5 22.67 -44.85 -34.23
CA SER A 5 21.89 -43.74 -33.72
C SER A 5 22.80 -42.65 -33.16
N ILE A 6 22.54 -41.39 -33.50
CA ILE A 6 23.04 -40.25 -32.71
C ILE A 6 21.85 -39.35 -32.43
N ALA A 7 21.25 -39.55 -31.26
CA ALA A 7 20.24 -38.69 -30.69
C ALA A 7 20.93 -37.44 -30.13
N THR A 8 20.64 -36.29 -30.72
CA THR A 8 20.97 -34.97 -30.18
C THR A 8 19.66 -34.35 -29.71
N VAL A 9 19.36 -34.43 -28.41
CA VAL A 9 18.26 -33.67 -27.81
C VAL A 9 18.85 -32.82 -26.69
N ALA A 10 18.59 -31.53 -26.86
CA ALA A 10 19.13 -30.40 -26.15
C ALA A 10 18.95 -30.50 -24.63
N LEU A 11 20.03 -30.16 -23.92
CA LEU A 11 20.03 -29.90 -22.49
C LEU A 11 19.30 -28.57 -22.25
N ALA A 12 17.98 -28.63 -22.08
CA ALA A 12 17.19 -27.49 -21.61
C ALA A 12 17.46 -27.29 -20.11
N GLY A 13 18.57 -26.62 -19.80
CA GLY A 13 18.85 -26.09 -18.48
C GLY A 13 17.87 -24.96 -18.16
N ALA A 14 16.68 -25.31 -17.67
CA ALA A 14 15.80 -24.35 -17.03
C ALA A 14 16.43 -23.97 -15.69
N ALA A 15 17.31 -22.95 -15.71
CA ALA A 15 17.64 -22.20 -14.52
C ALA A 15 16.33 -21.53 -14.07
N VAL A 16 15.61 -22.19 -13.17
CA VAL A 16 14.51 -21.59 -12.43
C VAL A 16 15.16 -20.53 -11.56
N LEU A 17 15.18 -19.29 -12.06
CA LEU A 17 15.29 -18.10 -11.26
C LEU A 17 14.02 -18.03 -10.41
N ALA A 18 13.94 -18.89 -9.40
CA ALA A 18 13.01 -18.68 -8.32
C ALA A 18 13.39 -17.32 -7.76
N PRO A 19 12.47 -16.34 -7.68
CA PRO A 19 12.70 -15.16 -6.89
C PRO A 19 12.92 -15.70 -5.47
N THR A 20 14.17 -15.72 -5.02
CA THR A 20 14.44 -15.75 -3.59
C THR A 20 13.97 -14.38 -3.11
N ALA A 21 12.66 -14.25 -2.89
CA ALA A 21 12.13 -13.25 -2.01
C ALA A 21 12.93 -13.41 -0.73
N ALA A 22 13.80 -12.44 -0.49
CA ALA A 22 14.57 -12.33 0.73
C ALA A 22 13.57 -12.03 1.85
N PHE A 23 12.86 -13.05 2.30
CA PHE A 23 12.15 -13.04 3.57
C PHE A 23 13.24 -13.05 4.64
N ALA A 24 13.78 -11.87 4.94
CA ALA A 24 14.47 -11.67 6.19
C ALA A 24 13.43 -11.93 7.28
N GLU A 25 13.52 -13.09 7.94
CA GLU A 25 12.61 -13.48 9.05
C GLU A 25 12.77 -12.58 10.28
N THR A 26 13.70 -11.62 10.24
CA THR A 26 13.86 -10.60 11.27
C THR A 26 14.37 -9.33 10.60
N TYR A 27 13.48 -8.62 9.92
CA TYR A 27 13.71 -7.19 9.74
C TYR A 27 13.61 -6.60 11.16
N PRO A 28 14.65 -5.96 11.70
CA PRO A 28 14.48 -5.21 12.94
C PRO A 28 13.30 -4.27 12.73
N ALA A 29 12.37 -4.25 13.68
CA ALA A 29 11.28 -3.27 13.63
C ALA A 29 11.93 -1.89 13.43
N PRO A 30 11.43 -1.06 12.50
CA PRO A 30 12.02 0.25 12.29
C PRO A 30 12.05 0.97 13.63
N GLU A 31 13.21 1.54 13.99
CA GLU A 31 13.44 2.11 15.33
C GLU A 31 12.56 3.34 15.59
N GLY A 32 11.83 3.81 14.59
CA GLY A 32 10.66 4.64 14.79
C GLY A 32 9.56 4.39 13.76
N ALA A 33 8.36 4.86 14.07
CA ALA A 33 7.21 4.82 13.17
C ALA A 33 6.43 6.13 13.25
N LEU A 34 5.86 6.54 12.12
CA LEU A 34 5.04 7.73 11.99
C LEU A 34 3.62 7.34 11.60
N THR A 35 2.63 7.78 12.38
CA THR A 35 1.22 7.55 12.07
C THR A 35 0.44 8.85 12.20
N CYS A 36 -0.31 9.23 11.17
CA CYS A 36 -1.26 10.34 11.24
C CYS A 36 -2.67 9.82 11.51
N SER A 37 -3.47 10.58 12.27
CA SER A 37 -4.83 10.21 12.69
C SER A 37 -5.78 10.03 11.50
N VAL A 38 -5.44 10.61 10.35
CA VAL A 38 -6.20 10.58 9.10
C VAL A 38 -5.25 10.45 7.92
N THR A 39 -5.73 9.82 6.85
CA THR A 39 -5.05 9.80 5.54
C THR A 39 -5.62 10.84 4.58
N GLU A 40 -6.78 11.42 4.91
CA GLU A 40 -7.46 12.45 4.15
C GLU A 40 -8.04 13.50 5.11
N VAL A 41 -7.81 14.78 4.82
CA VAL A 41 -8.24 15.90 5.67
C VAL A 41 -8.78 17.04 4.81
N PRO A 42 -9.89 17.69 5.20
CA PRO A 42 -10.34 18.89 4.50
C PRO A 42 -9.34 20.04 4.67
N VAL A 43 -9.30 20.96 3.69
CA VAL A 43 -8.52 22.20 3.80
C VAL A 43 -8.77 22.93 5.13
N SER A 44 -7.73 23.57 5.68
CA SER A 44 -7.78 24.35 6.93
C SER A 44 -8.28 23.60 8.17
N THR A 45 -8.24 22.26 8.16
CA THR A 45 -8.65 21.42 9.29
C THR A 45 -7.44 20.88 10.04
N ALA A 46 -7.52 20.82 11.36
CA ALA A 46 -6.47 20.26 12.20
C ALA A 46 -6.57 18.73 12.28
N PHE A 47 -5.42 18.07 12.35
CA PHE A 47 -5.27 16.64 12.56
C PHE A 47 -3.96 16.38 13.32
N THR A 48 -3.78 15.15 13.79
CA THR A 48 -2.66 14.81 14.66
C THR A 48 -1.77 13.78 14.00
N CYS A 49 -0.46 13.95 14.08
CA CYS A 49 0.51 12.92 13.72
C CYS A 49 1.34 12.53 14.95
N THR A 50 1.58 11.24 15.11
CA THR A 50 2.31 10.65 16.23
C THR A 50 3.53 9.92 15.70
N GLY A 51 4.70 10.31 16.21
CA GLY A 51 5.94 9.58 16.04
C GLY A 51 6.18 8.70 17.25
N THR A 52 6.66 7.47 17.05
CA THR A 52 7.07 6.56 18.12
C THR A 52 8.52 6.18 17.94
N SER A 53 9.28 6.10 19.04
CA SER A 53 10.68 5.66 19.05
C SER A 53 11.14 5.40 20.48
N THR A 54 12.45 5.38 20.74
CA THR A 54 13.01 5.17 22.08
C THR A 54 12.92 6.45 22.91
N ASP A 55 12.76 6.29 24.22
CA ASP A 55 12.77 7.44 25.15
C ASP A 55 14.12 8.16 25.17
N GLY A 56 14.06 9.49 25.12
CA GLY A 56 15.25 10.36 25.18
C GLY A 56 15.91 10.66 23.83
N GLU A 57 15.31 10.21 22.72
CA GLU A 57 15.72 10.62 21.37
C GLU A 57 15.03 11.93 20.96
N GLU A 58 15.70 12.73 20.13
CA GLU A 58 15.20 14.01 19.65
C GLU A 58 14.44 13.82 18.33
N ALA A 59 13.15 14.18 18.31
CA ALA A 59 12.30 14.04 17.14
C ALA A 59 11.95 15.39 16.50
N VAL A 60 11.89 15.39 15.17
CA VAL A 60 11.40 16.50 14.34
C VAL A 60 10.44 15.94 13.30
N LEU A 61 9.29 16.58 13.16
CA LEU A 61 8.37 16.32 12.06
C LEU A 61 8.62 17.32 10.93
N GLN A 62 8.96 16.81 9.76
CA GLN A 62 9.08 17.62 8.54
C GLN A 62 7.84 17.41 7.68
N ALA A 63 7.15 18.50 7.35
CA ALA A 63 6.01 18.50 6.44
C ALA A 63 6.42 19.16 5.12
N THR A 64 6.14 18.49 4.00
CA THR A 64 6.35 19.01 2.65
C THR A 64 5.04 19.00 1.90
N THR A 65 4.57 20.16 1.47
CA THR A 65 3.32 20.30 0.71
C THR A 65 3.62 20.38 -0.78
N SER A 66 2.96 19.57 -1.60
CA SER A 66 2.97 19.72 -3.05
C SER A 66 1.72 20.49 -3.49
N GLY A 67 1.85 21.80 -3.72
CA GLY A 67 0.84 22.59 -4.43
C GLY A 67 0.92 22.36 -5.94
N GLU A 68 -0.20 22.53 -6.65
CA GLU A 68 -0.28 22.41 -8.11
C GLU A 68 0.59 23.47 -8.83
N ASP A 69 0.90 24.57 -8.13
CA ASP A 69 1.98 25.49 -8.47
C ASP A 69 3.24 25.19 -7.63
N ALA A 70 4.26 24.62 -8.27
CA ALA A 70 5.59 24.35 -7.67
C ALA A 70 6.31 25.59 -7.09
N VAL A 71 5.70 26.78 -7.19
CA VAL A 71 6.18 28.06 -6.66
C VAL A 71 5.84 28.23 -5.16
N ILE A 72 4.83 27.51 -4.65
CA ILE A 72 4.39 27.54 -3.23
C ILE A 72 4.48 26.12 -2.62
N ALA A 73 5.51 25.36 -2.98
CA ALA A 73 5.87 24.13 -2.28
C ALA A 73 7.04 24.42 -1.33
N GLY A 74 6.96 23.96 -0.08
CA GLY A 74 7.99 24.19 0.93
C GLY A 74 8.02 23.08 1.98
N THR A 75 9.19 22.90 2.58
CA THR A 75 9.38 22.03 3.74
C THR A 75 9.34 22.88 5.00
N VAL A 76 8.44 22.54 5.92
CA VAL A 76 8.35 23.14 7.25
C VAL A 76 8.73 22.07 8.26
N SER A 77 9.66 22.41 9.15
CA SER A 77 10.05 21.54 10.26
C SER A 77 9.42 22.04 11.56
N SER A 78 8.96 21.11 12.40
CA SER A 78 8.58 21.42 13.78
C SER A 78 9.78 21.89 14.61
N ALA A 79 9.52 22.39 15.82
CA ALA A 79 10.55 22.43 16.85
C ALA A 79 11.04 21.00 17.16
N VAL A 80 12.26 20.91 17.67
CA VAL A 80 12.80 19.65 18.21
C VAL A 80 12.04 19.33 19.49
N GLU A 81 11.56 18.10 19.60
CA GLU A 81 10.88 17.59 20.79
C GLU A 81 11.50 16.28 21.25
N ASP A 82 11.67 16.12 22.56
CA ASP A 82 12.15 14.88 23.15
C ASP A 82 11.04 13.82 23.18
N ILE A 83 11.36 12.61 22.72
CA ILE A 83 10.44 11.48 22.83
C ILE A 83 10.34 11.07 24.30
N THR A 84 9.12 11.10 24.83
CA THR A 84 8.82 10.74 26.22
C THR A 84 7.70 9.70 26.26
N SER A 85 7.89 8.63 27.04
CA SER A 85 7.00 7.47 27.07
C SER A 85 6.83 6.76 25.72
N GLY A 86 7.89 6.77 24.90
CA GLY A 86 7.99 6.08 23.61
C GLY A 86 7.23 6.74 22.46
N SER A 87 6.71 7.96 22.65
CA SER A 87 5.98 8.69 21.61
C SER A 87 6.07 10.20 21.74
N VAL A 88 5.81 10.89 20.63
CA VAL A 88 5.70 12.34 20.51
C VAL A 88 4.55 12.66 19.55
N THR A 89 3.82 13.74 19.80
CA THR A 89 2.58 14.06 19.07
C THR A 89 2.60 15.49 18.58
N TRP A 90 2.30 15.68 17.29
CA TRP A 90 2.22 16.98 16.64
C TRP A 90 0.80 17.26 16.17
N ASP A 91 0.29 18.43 16.53
CA ASP A 91 -0.94 18.98 15.97
C ASP A 91 -0.61 19.74 14.67
N VAL A 92 -1.12 19.22 13.55
CA VAL A 92 -0.87 19.75 12.20
C VAL A 92 -2.16 20.37 11.67
N THR A 93 -2.07 21.56 11.08
CA THR A 93 -3.19 22.19 10.37
C THR A 93 -3.00 22.05 8.87
N ALA A 94 -3.98 21.47 8.19
CA ALA A 94 -3.97 21.34 6.74
C ALA A 94 -3.95 22.72 6.06
N PRO A 95 -3.25 22.87 4.92
CA PRO A 95 -3.22 24.10 4.15
C PRO A 95 -4.62 24.48 3.63
N SER A 96 -4.77 25.73 3.18
CA SER A 96 -6.01 26.23 2.58
C SER A 96 -6.24 25.74 1.15
N GLU A 97 -5.25 25.08 0.56
CA GLU A 97 -5.27 24.56 -0.81
C GLU A 97 -5.30 23.04 -0.80
N VAL A 98 -5.93 22.47 -1.83
CA VAL A 98 -5.96 21.02 -2.03
C VAL A 98 -4.61 20.52 -2.53
N GLY A 99 -4.24 19.30 -2.16
CA GLY A 99 -2.95 18.71 -2.54
C GLY A 99 -2.47 17.66 -1.54
N THR A 100 -1.27 17.15 -1.75
CA THR A 100 -0.69 16.13 -0.87
C THR A 100 0.32 16.77 0.09
N ILE A 101 0.23 16.38 1.36
CA ILE A 101 1.28 16.65 2.35
C ILE A 101 2.08 15.36 2.56
N GLY A 102 3.38 15.42 2.31
CA GLY A 102 4.33 14.40 2.74
C GLY A 102 4.89 14.77 4.12
N PHE A 103 4.89 13.80 5.03
CA PHE A 103 5.52 13.91 6.33
C PHE A 103 6.73 12.99 6.39
N THR A 104 7.80 13.48 7.00
CA THR A 104 8.99 12.71 7.33
C THR A 104 9.25 12.86 8.81
N LEU A 105 9.30 11.73 9.51
CA LEU A 105 9.77 11.67 10.88
C LEU A 105 11.31 11.61 10.86
N VAL A 106 11.94 12.55 11.54
CA VAL A 106 13.38 12.63 11.70
C VAL A 106 13.70 12.44 13.17
N ILE A 107 14.58 11.48 13.49
CA ILE A 107 15.02 11.17 14.86
C ILE A 107 16.53 11.29 14.90
N ASP A 108 17.06 12.09 15.82
CA ASP A 108 18.49 12.39 15.97
C ASP A 108 19.14 12.82 14.63
N GLY A 109 18.38 13.55 13.81
CA GLY A 109 18.83 14.03 12.50
C GLY A 109 18.73 13.00 11.35
N THR A 110 18.23 11.80 11.59
CA THR A 110 18.04 10.75 10.58
C THR A 110 16.56 10.56 10.23
N ALA A 111 16.21 10.55 8.94
CA ALA A 111 14.85 10.23 8.51
C ALA A 111 14.56 8.75 8.76
N VAL A 112 13.56 8.45 9.59
CA VAL A 112 13.23 7.07 10.01
C VAL A 112 11.95 6.54 9.36
N ASP A 113 10.97 7.40 9.11
CA ASP A 113 9.70 7.01 8.49
C ASP A 113 9.03 8.15 7.74
N THR A 114 8.11 7.82 6.84
CA THR A 114 7.36 8.79 6.03
C THR A 114 5.88 8.44 6.00
N ALA A 115 5.02 9.46 6.06
CA ALA A 115 3.58 9.33 5.91
C ALA A 115 3.06 10.35 4.89
N THR A 116 1.90 10.08 4.30
CA THR A 116 1.24 11.04 3.39
C THR A 116 -0.20 11.27 3.82
N VAL A 117 -0.64 12.53 3.71
CA VAL A 117 -2.03 12.94 3.97
C VAL A 117 -2.51 13.74 2.78
N ASN A 118 -3.67 13.35 2.24
CA ASN A 118 -4.31 14.06 1.14
C ASN A 118 -5.20 15.18 1.68
N VAL A 119 -5.03 16.39 1.15
CA VAL A 119 -5.84 17.56 1.51
C VAL A 119 -6.91 17.74 0.45
N VAL A 120 -8.16 17.58 0.85
CA VAL A 120 -9.32 17.65 -0.03
C VAL A 120 -10.12 18.92 0.21
N ALA A 121 -10.88 19.33 -0.79
CA ALA A 121 -11.79 20.47 -0.63
C ALA A 121 -12.79 20.20 0.50
N THR A 122 -13.17 21.25 1.24
CA THR A 122 -14.22 21.11 2.25
C THR A 122 -15.53 20.72 1.59
N SER A 123 -15.90 19.46 1.73
CA SER A 123 -17.25 19.00 1.37
C SER A 123 -18.24 19.61 2.35
N THR A 124 -18.94 20.67 1.96
CA THR A 124 -20.15 21.11 2.65
C THR A 124 -21.26 20.08 2.43
N SER A 125 -21.22 18.95 3.13
CA SER A 125 -22.30 17.98 3.20
C SER A 125 -22.10 17.05 4.40
N GLY A 126 -23.02 17.13 5.36
CA GLY A 126 -23.00 16.29 6.55
C GLY A 126 -23.24 14.81 6.24
N GLY A 127 -22.82 13.96 7.17
CA GLY A 127 -23.20 12.55 7.22
C GLY A 127 -22.02 11.59 7.23
N SER A 128 -21.63 11.20 8.44
CA SER A 128 -21.25 9.82 8.83
C SER A 128 -20.63 8.91 7.75
N GLY A 129 -19.34 8.64 7.91
CA GLY A 129 -18.76 7.31 7.65
C GLY A 129 -18.63 6.90 6.19
N SER A 130 -17.58 7.38 5.52
CA SER A 130 -16.99 6.62 4.41
C SER A 130 -15.96 5.67 5.00
N LEU A 131 -16.43 4.50 5.46
CA LEU A 131 -15.60 3.32 5.40
C LEU A 131 -15.24 3.13 3.93
N SER A 132 -13.96 2.93 3.65
CA SER A 132 -13.45 2.56 2.33
C SER A 132 -14.40 1.56 1.68
N THR A 133 -15.06 2.00 0.61
CA THR A 133 -15.65 1.13 -0.39
C THR A 133 -14.50 0.39 -1.05
N THR A 134 -13.99 -0.64 -0.36
CA THR A 134 -13.11 -1.62 -0.98
C THR A 134 -13.94 -2.39 -2.00
N GLY A 135 -13.90 -1.92 -3.25
CA GLY A 135 -13.73 -2.81 -4.39
C GLY A 135 -14.92 -3.66 -4.80
N PHE A 136 -16.09 -3.05 -5.03
CA PHE A 136 -17.07 -3.58 -6.00
C PHE A 136 -17.57 -2.54 -7.00
N GLU A 137 -16.83 -1.45 -7.22
CA GLU A 137 -17.10 -0.51 -8.31
C GLU A 137 -16.60 -0.99 -9.68
N ASN A 138 -16.19 -2.27 -9.79
CA ASN A 138 -16.15 -2.97 -11.07
C ASN A 138 -17.39 -3.86 -11.19
N ALA A 139 -18.52 -3.28 -11.59
CA ALA A 139 -19.68 -4.02 -12.10
C ALA A 139 -19.29 -5.02 -13.22
N GLY A 140 -18.11 -4.87 -13.84
CA GLY A 140 -17.54 -5.83 -14.79
C GLY A 140 -17.03 -7.15 -14.18
N LEU A 141 -16.57 -7.20 -12.92
CA LEU A 141 -15.89 -8.39 -12.39
C LEU A 141 -16.85 -9.37 -11.70
N ALA A 142 -17.95 -8.90 -11.12
CA ALA A 142 -19.03 -9.76 -10.62
C ALA A 142 -19.73 -10.52 -11.76
N ILE A 143 -19.86 -9.90 -12.93
CA ILE A 143 -20.35 -10.56 -14.15
C ILE A 143 -19.34 -11.61 -14.64
N GLY A 144 -18.03 -11.31 -14.57
CA GLY A 144 -16.97 -12.24 -14.98
C GLY A 144 -16.92 -13.52 -14.16
N ALA A 145 -17.06 -13.42 -12.83
CA ALA A 145 -17.08 -14.59 -11.94
C ALA A 145 -18.35 -15.45 -12.13
N GLY A 146 -19.51 -14.83 -12.34
CA GLY A 146 -20.75 -15.55 -12.65
C GLY A 146 -20.69 -16.32 -13.98
N ALA A 147 -20.12 -15.71 -15.02
CA ALA A 147 -19.94 -16.36 -16.32
C ALA A 147 -18.99 -17.56 -16.25
N LEU A 148 -17.88 -17.46 -15.50
CA LEU A 148 -16.95 -18.58 -15.29
C LEU A 148 -17.58 -19.74 -14.50
N LEU A 149 -18.44 -19.43 -13.52
CA LEU A 149 -19.13 -20.46 -12.72
C LEU A 149 -20.18 -21.21 -13.56
N VAL A 150 -20.94 -20.50 -14.41
CA VAL A 150 -21.90 -21.11 -15.34
C VAL A 150 -21.20 -21.90 -16.45
N ALA A 151 -20.12 -21.37 -17.03
CA ALA A 151 -19.33 -22.07 -18.04
C ALA A 151 -18.62 -23.33 -17.47
N GLY A 152 -18.09 -23.24 -16.25
CA GLY A 152 -17.53 -24.37 -15.52
C GLY A 152 -18.56 -25.46 -15.26
N ALA A 153 -19.75 -25.11 -14.79
CA ALA A 153 -20.83 -26.07 -14.54
C ALA A 153 -21.31 -26.76 -15.83
N ALA A 154 -21.44 -26.02 -16.94
CA ALA A 154 -21.86 -26.59 -18.22
C ALA A 154 -20.83 -27.59 -18.79
N THR A 155 -19.53 -27.29 -18.67
CA THR A 155 -18.48 -28.21 -19.16
C THR A 155 -18.40 -29.49 -18.34
N VAL A 156 -18.57 -29.43 -17.01
CA VAL A 156 -18.64 -30.62 -16.14
C VAL A 156 -19.87 -31.47 -16.46
N TYR A 157 -21.03 -30.85 -16.69
CA TYR A 157 -22.26 -31.58 -17.04
C TYR A 157 -22.14 -32.30 -18.40
N ILE A 158 -21.59 -31.64 -19.42
CA ILE A 158 -21.39 -32.25 -20.75
C ILE A 158 -20.34 -33.38 -20.68
N ALA A 159 -19.25 -33.18 -19.93
CA ALA A 159 -18.23 -34.20 -19.73
C ALA A 159 -18.79 -35.43 -18.99
N ALA A 160 -19.61 -35.22 -17.95
CA ALA A 160 -20.28 -36.29 -17.22
C ALA A 160 -21.23 -37.09 -18.14
N ARG A 161 -22.02 -36.40 -18.97
CA ARG A 161 -22.95 -37.05 -19.92
C ARG A 161 -22.23 -37.91 -20.98
N ARG A 162 -21.05 -37.48 -21.47
CA ARG A 162 -20.25 -38.28 -22.41
C ARG A 162 -19.71 -39.56 -21.76
N ARG A 163 -19.35 -39.51 -20.47
CA ARG A 163 -18.81 -40.68 -19.76
C ARG A 163 -19.87 -41.75 -19.52
N SER A 164 -21.11 -41.35 -19.21
CA SER A 164 -22.25 -42.26 -19.07
C SER A 164 -22.71 -42.90 -20.38
N ALA A 165 -22.37 -42.33 -21.54
CA ALA A 165 -22.69 -42.92 -22.85
C ALA A 165 -21.60 -43.89 -23.35
N GLN A 166 -20.45 -43.97 -22.67
CA GLN A 166 -19.35 -44.88 -22.99
C GLN A 166 -19.27 -46.09 -22.03
N SER A 167 -20.19 -46.20 -21.07
CA SER A 167 -20.30 -47.32 -20.14
C SER A 167 -21.35 -48.37 -20.56
N VAL A 168 -21.53 -48.56 -21.87
CA VAL A 168 -22.25 -49.70 -22.46
C VAL A 168 -21.33 -50.40 -23.43
#